data_AF-A0A958Q552-F1
#
_entry.id   AF-A0A958Q552-F1
#
_cell.length_a   1.000
_cell.length_b   1.000
_cell.length_c   1.000
_cell.angle_alpha   90.00
_cell.angle_beta   90.00
_cell.angle_gamma   90.00
#
_symmetry.space_group_name_H-M   'P 1'
#
loop_
_entity.id
_entity.type
_entity.pdbx_description
1 polymer ?
#
loop_
_entity_poly.entity_id
_entity_poly.type
_entity_poly.pdbx_seq_one_letter_code
_entity_poly.pdbx_strand_id
1 'polypeptide(L)'
;MFPQAHRFASLVACMCFIPSLALAIPPAIDSCTLVSSAPAPSVDVPKAIADNATIESTLEVAGEVPFIFDVDLELSISHTFASDLEITLVAPSGSEVTITTDNGGGNDDVFISAVFDDQADELVTDYTYTNLVPAPPLVPESALGVLFGEDPNGTWTLRVHDDAGGDLGTLSSWSLTFSSCAGNLPGFEPMKLYSSAPGTPIVDLTAAEEVIETFGHQGKICHLEVDLNITHTWASDLDIRLTAPDGTSTVLTTDNGSGNDDVFAGVLFSDNPDADTVTDHVYQDGVPAGTLIPEGALAAFIGVNPNGLWSLVVEDDTNGDTGTLNSWGLRLTSCDTDTDGDTIIDQLDNCVSDSNAGQEDSDGDGTGDACDLCPDDTGKIAPLTCGCGVAETDSDGDLTLDCNDQCVLDPNKTTPGFCGCGNPDTDADLSGIADCLIGQEADKYSNDLADRIEALKYKKNKKKKKAVRAEINEILGLLEGFNSYLETNASGILFVADASLESTGKLNNKLKRKLRKLRKQLKTDRRLFNRIRRKASKIVTNINASFTA
;
A
#
# COMPACT_ATOMS: atom_id res chain seq x y z
N MET A 1 -54.77 -39.39 49.45
CA MET A 1 -53.34 -39.41 49.81
C MET A 1 -52.62 -38.32 49.03
N PHE A 2 -51.79 -37.53 49.70
CA PHE A 2 -50.63 -36.79 49.14
C PHE A 2 -49.35 -37.54 49.61
N PRO A 3 -48.10 -37.17 49.22
CA PRO A 3 -47.61 -36.23 48.17
C PRO A 3 -46.96 -37.05 47.01
N GLN A 4 -46.05 -36.63 46.11
CA GLN A 4 -45.29 -35.39 45.80
C GLN A 4 -45.48 -35.01 44.32
N ALA A 5 -45.22 -33.80 43.79
CA ALA A 5 -44.37 -32.66 44.22
C ALA A 5 -42.85 -32.73 43.86
N HIS A 6 -42.53 -33.03 42.59
CA HIS A 6 -41.26 -32.63 41.96
C HIS A 6 -41.58 -31.68 40.79
N ARG A 7 -40.83 -30.63 40.47
CA ARG A 7 -39.95 -29.69 41.18
C ARG A 7 -39.56 -28.70 40.06
N PHE A 8 -39.62 -27.39 40.29
CA PHE A 8 -39.11 -26.44 39.31
C PHE A 8 -37.58 -26.56 39.18
N ALA A 9 -37.10 -26.59 37.94
CA ALA A 9 -35.85 -26.00 37.51
C ALA A 9 -36.16 -25.43 36.10
N SER A 10 -36.26 -24.13 35.86
CA SER A 10 -35.34 -23.06 36.25
C SER A 10 -33.93 -23.36 35.75
N LEU A 11 -33.78 -23.48 34.42
CA LEU A 11 -32.48 -23.24 33.78
C LEU A 11 -32.07 -21.81 34.09
N VAL A 12 -31.22 -21.64 35.10
CA VAL A 12 -30.38 -20.46 35.20
C VAL A 12 -29.39 -20.57 34.04
N ALA A 13 -29.55 -19.73 33.03
CA ALA A 13 -28.53 -19.55 32.02
C ALA A 13 -27.30 -18.98 32.73
N CYS A 14 -26.33 -19.85 33.03
CA CYS A 14 -25.07 -19.43 33.60
C CYS A 14 -24.33 -18.63 32.52
N MET A 15 -24.32 -17.31 32.66
CA MET A 15 -23.44 -16.46 31.87
C MET A 15 -22.00 -16.75 32.29
N CYS A 16 -21.41 -17.75 31.64
CA CYS A 16 -19.96 -17.81 31.52
C CYS A 16 -19.53 -16.53 30.79
N PHE A 17 -19.05 -15.56 31.56
CA PHE A 17 -18.08 -14.60 31.06
C PHE A 17 -16.92 -15.41 30.53
N ILE A 18 -16.91 -15.66 29.22
CA ILE A 18 -15.66 -15.87 28.50
C ILE A 18 -14.98 -14.51 28.63
N PRO A 19 -13.83 -14.39 29.34
CA PRO A 19 -13.06 -13.17 29.25
C PRO A 19 -12.70 -13.03 27.77
N SER A 20 -12.99 -11.88 27.17
CA SER A 20 -12.41 -11.57 25.87
C SER A 20 -10.92 -11.47 26.12
N LEU A 21 -10.19 -12.56 25.83
CA LEU A 21 -8.84 -12.38 25.33
C LEU A 21 -9.02 -11.49 24.12
N ALA A 22 -8.59 -10.24 24.23
CA ALA A 22 -8.00 -9.63 23.07
C ALA A 22 -6.99 -10.66 22.57
N LEU A 23 -7.09 -11.05 21.29
CA LEU A 23 -5.87 -11.52 20.65
C LEU A 23 -4.91 -10.35 20.82
N ALA A 24 -3.84 -10.58 21.57
CA ALA A 24 -2.65 -9.81 21.30
C ALA A 24 -2.39 -10.10 19.83
N ILE A 25 -2.55 -9.07 18.99
CA ILE A 25 -1.92 -9.06 17.67
C ILE A 25 -0.46 -9.45 17.98
N PRO A 26 0.09 -10.51 17.36
CA PRO A 26 1.49 -10.81 17.57
C PRO A 26 2.27 -9.53 17.28
N PRO A 27 3.37 -9.25 18.00
CA PRO A 27 4.26 -8.17 17.57
C PRO A 27 4.54 -8.38 16.07
N ALA A 28 4.52 -7.29 15.30
CA ALA A 28 4.82 -7.35 13.87
C ALA A 28 6.09 -8.19 13.68
N ILE A 29 6.07 -9.10 12.71
CA ILE A 29 7.20 -9.99 12.47
C ILE A 29 8.40 -9.08 12.18
N ASP A 30 9.47 -9.19 12.98
CA ASP A 30 10.55 -8.19 13.05
C ASP A 30 11.04 -7.83 11.65
N SER A 31 10.62 -6.64 11.20
CA SER A 31 10.81 -6.15 9.84
C SER A 31 12.27 -5.87 9.59
N CYS A 32 12.74 -6.13 8.36
CA CYS A 32 14.10 -5.80 7.99
C CYS A 32 14.36 -4.31 8.22
N THR A 33 15.25 -4.00 9.17
CA THR A 33 15.77 -2.65 9.35
C THR A 33 17.13 -2.63 8.67
N LEU A 34 17.21 -1.97 7.52
CA LEU A 34 18.47 -1.78 6.82
C LEU A 34 19.41 -0.91 7.65
N VAL A 35 20.64 -1.36 7.80
CA VAL A 35 21.74 -0.69 8.47
C VAL A 35 22.88 -0.61 7.48
N SER A 36 23.14 0.60 6.99
CA SER A 36 24.37 0.92 6.25
C SER A 36 25.52 1.09 7.26
N SER A 37 26.61 0.35 7.05
CA SER A 37 27.83 0.45 7.85
C SER A 37 28.58 1.74 7.55
N ALA A 38 29.55 2.10 8.41
CA ALA A 38 30.64 2.94 7.92
C ALA A 38 31.59 2.07 7.07
N PRO A 39 32.32 2.65 6.09
CA PRO A 39 33.38 1.92 5.40
C PRO A 39 34.40 1.36 6.42
N ALA A 40 34.68 0.06 6.32
CA ALA A 40 35.55 -0.68 7.21
C ALA A 40 36.93 -0.85 6.55
N PRO A 41 37.93 -0.01 6.86
CA PRO A 41 39.23 -0.06 6.20
C PRO A 41 40.12 -1.19 6.74
N SER A 42 40.79 -1.90 5.82
CA SER A 42 41.84 -2.83 6.21
C SER A 42 42.99 -2.10 6.91
N VAL A 43 43.51 -2.75 7.95
CA VAL A 43 44.73 -2.34 8.68
C VAL A 43 45.96 -3.15 8.26
N ASP A 44 45.81 -4.02 7.26
CA ASP A 44 46.80 -4.98 6.75
C ASP A 44 47.32 -4.53 5.37
N VAL A 45 47.58 -3.22 5.29
CA VAL A 45 48.02 -2.42 4.13
C VAL A 45 48.93 -1.27 4.60
N PRO A 46 49.83 -0.71 3.76
CA PRO A 46 50.05 -1.05 2.36
C PRO A 46 50.80 -2.37 2.15
N LYS A 47 50.52 -3.05 1.04
CA LYS A 47 51.20 -4.28 0.60
C LYS A 47 51.75 -4.10 -0.81
N ALA A 48 53.04 -4.41 -0.99
CA ALA A 48 53.70 -4.32 -2.29
C ALA A 48 53.31 -5.51 -3.17
N ILE A 49 52.87 -5.21 -4.39
CA ILE A 49 52.58 -6.16 -5.47
C ILE A 49 53.88 -6.33 -6.28
N ALA A 50 54.15 -7.53 -6.80
CA ALA A 50 55.38 -7.83 -7.52
C ALA A 50 55.21 -8.95 -8.54
N ASP A 51 56.04 -8.91 -9.59
CA ASP A 51 56.01 -9.78 -10.77
C ASP A 51 55.65 -11.25 -10.45
N ASN A 52 54.68 -11.83 -11.15
CA ASN A 52 54.28 -13.25 -11.06
C ASN A 52 53.93 -13.69 -9.61
N ALA A 53 53.28 -12.84 -8.80
CA ALA A 53 52.97 -13.14 -7.40
C ALA A 53 51.61 -12.62 -6.90
N THR A 54 51.02 -13.41 -6.01
CA THR A 54 49.79 -13.07 -5.28
C THR A 54 50.12 -12.46 -3.92
N ILE A 55 49.42 -11.37 -3.57
CA ILE A 55 49.28 -10.90 -2.19
C ILE A 55 47.86 -11.16 -1.69
N GLU A 56 47.73 -11.41 -0.39
CA GLU A 56 46.46 -11.39 0.34
C GLU A 56 46.52 -10.26 1.37
N SER A 57 45.41 -9.54 1.56
CA SER A 57 45.21 -8.56 2.63
C SER A 57 43.90 -8.86 3.35
N THR A 58 43.88 -8.83 4.69
CA THR A 58 42.66 -9.16 5.46
C THR A 58 41.97 -7.94 6.08
N LEU A 59 40.67 -8.08 6.31
CA LEU A 59 39.80 -7.13 7.00
C LEU A 59 38.92 -7.90 7.98
N GLU A 60 38.95 -7.51 9.25
CA GLU A 60 38.09 -8.08 10.30
C GLU A 60 36.86 -7.20 10.49
N VAL A 61 35.70 -7.67 10.02
CA VAL A 61 34.39 -7.02 10.19
C VAL A 61 33.70 -7.61 11.41
N ALA A 62 33.28 -6.78 12.36
CA ALA A 62 32.66 -7.25 13.60
C ALA A 62 31.75 -6.20 14.27
N GLY A 63 30.50 -6.56 14.51
CA GLY A 63 29.48 -5.71 15.12
C GLY A 63 28.43 -5.18 14.14
N GLU A 64 28.56 -5.51 12.85
CA GLU A 64 27.52 -5.31 11.85
C GLU A 64 26.33 -6.27 12.09
N VAL A 65 25.18 -5.98 11.51
CA VAL A 65 24.02 -6.87 11.62
C VAL A 65 24.09 -7.99 10.57
N PRO A 66 23.48 -9.17 10.80
CA PRO A 66 23.50 -10.26 9.82
C PRO A 66 22.82 -9.90 8.50
N PHE A 67 22.93 -10.80 7.51
CA PHE A 67 22.30 -10.69 6.20
C PHE A 67 22.70 -9.42 5.43
N ILE A 68 23.77 -9.55 4.65
CA ILE A 68 24.15 -8.62 3.58
C ILE A 68 22.94 -8.41 2.65
N PHE A 69 22.68 -7.16 2.32
CA PHE A 69 21.73 -6.73 1.29
C PHE A 69 22.49 -6.12 0.09
N ASP A 70 23.63 -5.47 0.35
CA ASP A 70 24.49 -4.82 -0.65
C ASP A 70 25.91 -4.62 -0.07
N VAL A 71 26.94 -4.49 -0.94
CA VAL A 71 28.36 -4.39 -0.57
C VAL A 71 29.12 -3.46 -1.55
N ASP A 72 29.68 -2.36 -1.04
CA ASP A 72 30.70 -1.57 -1.76
C ASP A 72 32.10 -2.14 -1.51
N LEU A 73 32.99 -2.14 -2.51
CA LEU A 73 34.43 -2.26 -2.34
C LEU A 73 35.15 -1.01 -2.86
N GLU A 74 35.63 -0.13 -1.95
CA GLU A 74 36.61 0.90 -2.31
C GLU A 74 38.02 0.31 -2.20
N LEU A 75 38.84 0.39 -3.26
CA LEU A 75 40.25 0.02 -3.24
C LEU A 75 41.16 1.06 -3.89
N SER A 76 42.43 1.05 -3.50
CA SER A 76 43.44 1.98 -4.02
C SER A 76 44.73 1.23 -4.30
N ILE A 77 44.93 0.87 -5.56
CA ILE A 77 46.13 0.20 -6.08
C ILE A 77 46.86 1.16 -7.03
N SER A 78 48.16 1.33 -6.80
CA SER A 78 49.08 1.89 -7.79
C SER A 78 49.78 0.74 -8.52
N HIS A 79 49.80 0.76 -9.85
CA HIS A 79 50.44 -0.22 -10.74
C HIS A 79 50.79 0.45 -12.08
N THR A 80 51.94 0.14 -12.67
CA THR A 80 52.38 0.73 -13.96
C THR A 80 51.86 -0.01 -15.19
N PHE A 81 51.18 -1.15 -14.99
CA PHE A 81 50.41 -1.83 -16.03
C PHE A 81 49.21 -2.50 -15.35
N ALA A 82 48.01 -1.92 -15.46
CA ALA A 82 46.85 -2.40 -14.71
C ALA A 82 46.32 -3.75 -15.20
N SER A 83 46.56 -4.07 -16.48
CA SER A 83 46.18 -5.33 -17.14
C SER A 83 47.02 -6.55 -16.74
N ASP A 84 47.93 -6.40 -15.78
CA ASP A 84 48.66 -7.52 -15.17
C ASP A 84 47.95 -8.02 -13.89
N LEU A 85 46.79 -7.44 -13.53
CA LEU A 85 46.14 -7.63 -12.22
C LEU A 85 44.84 -8.45 -12.27
N GLU A 86 44.86 -9.58 -11.55
CA GLU A 86 43.67 -10.31 -11.08
C GLU A 86 43.36 -9.88 -9.64
N ILE A 87 42.12 -9.48 -9.36
CA ILE A 87 41.66 -9.03 -8.03
C ILE A 87 40.42 -9.83 -7.62
N THR A 88 40.49 -10.49 -6.45
CA THR A 88 39.40 -11.31 -5.91
C THR A 88 39.06 -10.88 -4.49
N LEU A 89 37.79 -10.66 -4.19
CA LEU A 89 37.30 -10.48 -2.81
C LEU A 89 36.79 -11.83 -2.28
N VAL A 90 37.14 -12.16 -1.04
CA VAL A 90 36.73 -13.42 -0.38
C VAL A 90 36.02 -13.11 0.93
N ALA A 91 34.82 -13.67 1.08
CA ALA A 91 33.93 -13.48 2.21
C ALA A 91 34.21 -14.45 3.37
N PRO A 92 33.75 -14.17 4.61
CA PRO A 92 33.94 -15.04 5.77
C PRO A 92 33.31 -16.44 5.64
N SER A 93 32.35 -16.58 4.72
CA SER A 93 31.71 -17.84 4.28
C SER A 93 32.65 -18.75 3.50
N GLY A 94 33.63 -18.19 2.81
CA GLY A 94 34.40 -18.84 1.75
C GLY A 94 33.87 -18.60 0.32
N SER A 95 32.82 -17.79 0.15
CA SER A 95 32.39 -17.28 -1.17
C SER A 95 33.44 -16.30 -1.71
N GLU A 96 33.73 -16.37 -3.01
CA GLU A 96 34.73 -15.52 -3.67
C GLU A 96 34.06 -14.74 -4.82
N VAL A 97 34.53 -13.52 -5.09
CA VAL A 97 34.00 -12.59 -6.09
C VAL A 97 35.17 -12.02 -6.88
N THR A 98 35.22 -12.26 -8.19
CA THR A 98 36.21 -11.61 -9.06
C THR A 98 35.82 -10.17 -9.30
N ILE A 99 36.69 -9.26 -8.86
CA ILE A 99 36.51 -7.82 -8.98
C ILE A 99 36.95 -7.37 -10.38
N THR A 100 38.09 -7.90 -10.84
CA THR A 100 38.59 -7.72 -12.20
C THR A 100 39.70 -8.72 -12.54
N THR A 101 39.80 -9.08 -13.81
CA THR A 101 40.95 -9.72 -14.45
C THR A 101 41.38 -8.86 -15.65
N ASP A 102 42.69 -8.74 -15.90
CA ASP A 102 43.34 -8.14 -17.08
C ASP A 102 42.86 -6.74 -17.57
N ASN A 103 41.99 -6.03 -16.85
CA ASN A 103 41.44 -4.73 -17.26
C ASN A 103 42.39 -3.57 -16.95
N GLY A 104 41.99 -2.36 -17.32
CA GLY A 104 42.87 -1.18 -17.28
C GLY A 104 43.80 -1.10 -18.48
N GLY A 105 44.24 -2.24 -19.03
CA GLY A 105 45.23 -2.28 -20.11
C GLY A 105 46.60 -1.77 -19.65
N GLY A 106 47.43 -1.40 -20.62
CA GLY A 106 48.72 -0.72 -20.36
C GLY A 106 48.55 0.76 -19.99
N ASN A 107 47.73 1.04 -18.98
CA ASN A 107 47.52 2.37 -18.40
C ASN A 107 47.98 2.37 -16.92
N ASP A 108 48.82 3.33 -16.54
CA ASP A 108 49.26 3.52 -15.16
C ASP A 108 48.08 3.88 -14.22
N ASP A 109 48.10 3.35 -12.98
CA ASP A 109 47.39 3.86 -11.79
C ASP A 109 45.85 4.04 -11.90
N VAL A 110 45.18 3.32 -12.78
CA VAL A 110 43.72 3.48 -13.00
C VAL A 110 42.84 3.01 -11.84
N PHE A 111 43.37 2.14 -10.96
CA PHE A 111 42.66 1.61 -9.78
C PHE A 111 43.01 2.35 -8.48
N ILE A 112 43.49 3.61 -8.55
CA ILE A 112 43.65 4.47 -7.37
C ILE A 112 42.29 5.03 -6.94
N SER A 113 41.75 4.55 -5.81
CA SER A 113 40.44 4.94 -5.27
C SER A 113 39.30 4.60 -6.25
N ALA A 114 39.39 3.42 -6.87
CA ALA A 114 38.29 2.82 -7.59
C ALA A 114 37.26 2.28 -6.58
N VAL A 115 35.98 2.39 -6.94
CA VAL A 115 34.86 1.78 -6.22
C VAL A 115 34.30 0.69 -7.11
N PHE A 116 34.07 -0.48 -6.53
CA PHE A 116 33.39 -1.59 -7.16
C PHE A 116 32.05 -1.82 -6.46
N ASP A 117 30.99 -1.73 -7.26
CA ASP A 117 29.59 -1.64 -6.87
C ASP A 117 28.79 -2.15 -8.07
N ASP A 118 27.89 -3.12 -7.88
CA ASP A 118 27.11 -3.70 -8.99
C ASP A 118 25.93 -2.82 -9.46
N GLN A 119 25.70 -1.68 -8.79
CA GLN A 119 24.74 -0.65 -9.15
C GLN A 119 25.39 0.52 -9.94
N ALA A 120 26.68 0.43 -10.28
CA ALA A 120 27.41 1.42 -11.06
C ALA A 120 27.00 1.47 -12.56
N ASP A 121 27.24 2.60 -13.22
CA ASP A 121 26.80 2.87 -14.62
C ASP A 121 27.55 2.07 -15.71
N GLU A 122 28.78 1.57 -15.45
CA GLU A 122 29.70 1.05 -16.46
C GLU A 122 30.40 -0.25 -15.97
N LEU A 123 30.53 -1.27 -16.83
CA LEU A 123 31.26 -2.51 -16.51
C LEU A 123 32.78 -2.27 -16.52
N VAL A 124 33.52 -2.93 -15.61
CA VAL A 124 34.98 -2.90 -15.55
C VAL A 124 35.65 -3.36 -16.86
N THR A 125 35.03 -4.29 -17.59
CA THR A 125 35.52 -4.86 -18.86
C THR A 125 35.25 -3.96 -20.08
N ASP A 126 34.15 -3.21 -20.10
CA ASP A 126 33.79 -2.30 -21.21
C ASP A 126 34.36 -0.87 -21.03
N TYR A 127 34.75 -0.49 -19.80
CA TYR A 127 35.19 0.87 -19.49
C TYR A 127 36.47 1.28 -20.25
N THR A 128 36.43 2.45 -20.89
CA THR A 128 37.58 2.98 -21.66
C THR A 128 38.57 3.74 -20.78
N TYR A 129 39.49 2.98 -20.19
CA TYR A 129 40.57 3.48 -19.33
C TYR A 129 41.49 4.54 -19.96
N THR A 130 42.10 5.38 -19.10
CA THR A 130 43.06 6.42 -19.48
C THR A 130 44.20 6.51 -18.47
N ASN A 131 45.43 6.45 -18.96
CA ASN A 131 46.68 6.49 -18.18
C ASN A 131 46.74 7.63 -17.14
N LEU A 132 47.01 7.29 -15.88
CA LEU A 132 47.04 8.20 -14.71
C LEU A 132 45.70 8.92 -14.44
N VAL A 133 44.58 8.34 -14.87
CA VAL A 133 43.22 8.80 -14.53
C VAL A 133 42.49 7.65 -13.82
N PRO A 134 42.12 7.81 -12.54
CA PRO A 134 41.28 6.85 -11.85
C PRO A 134 39.98 6.53 -12.60
N ALA A 135 39.55 5.29 -12.49
CA ALA A 135 38.21 4.89 -12.89
C ALA A 135 37.10 5.64 -12.10
N PRO A 136 35.88 5.74 -12.66
CA PRO A 136 34.67 5.97 -11.86
C PRO A 136 34.38 4.76 -10.94
N PRO A 137 33.27 4.75 -10.19
CA PRO A 137 32.66 3.49 -9.78
C PRO A 137 32.44 2.59 -11.00
N LEU A 138 32.71 1.29 -10.86
CA LEU A 138 32.59 0.29 -11.92
C LEU A 138 31.88 -0.96 -11.39
N VAL A 139 31.06 -1.58 -12.23
CA VAL A 139 30.52 -2.92 -11.95
C VAL A 139 31.68 -3.92 -12.07
N PRO A 140 31.97 -4.73 -11.03
CA PRO A 140 32.99 -5.79 -11.09
C PRO A 140 32.62 -6.89 -12.08
N GLU A 141 33.58 -7.75 -12.43
CA GLU A 141 33.33 -8.90 -13.31
C GLU A 141 32.30 -9.88 -12.75
N SER A 142 32.39 -10.19 -11.46
CA SER A 142 31.40 -10.96 -10.71
C SER A 142 30.58 -10.04 -9.82
N ALA A 143 29.25 -10.09 -9.96
CA ALA A 143 28.34 -9.23 -9.22
C ALA A 143 28.45 -9.45 -7.70
N LEU A 144 28.60 -8.37 -6.94
CA LEU A 144 28.74 -8.39 -5.48
C LEU A 144 27.48 -8.93 -4.79
N GLY A 145 26.31 -8.84 -5.43
CA GLY A 145 25.06 -9.50 -5.06
C GLY A 145 25.13 -11.03 -4.92
N VAL A 146 26.20 -11.72 -5.35
CA VAL A 146 26.43 -13.13 -4.98
C VAL A 146 26.60 -13.33 -3.46
N LEU A 147 26.98 -12.26 -2.74
CA LEU A 147 27.14 -12.22 -1.28
C LEU A 147 25.81 -11.94 -0.54
N PHE A 148 24.70 -11.77 -1.26
CA PHE A 148 23.41 -11.42 -0.69
C PHE A 148 22.91 -12.49 0.30
N GLY A 149 22.53 -12.05 1.51
CA GLY A 149 22.06 -12.92 2.58
C GLY A 149 23.16 -13.60 3.41
N GLU A 150 24.45 -13.35 3.14
CA GLU A 150 25.53 -13.83 4.02
C GLU A 150 25.64 -13.00 5.32
N ASP A 151 26.40 -13.48 6.31
CA ASP A 151 26.71 -12.69 7.51
C ASP A 151 27.99 -11.87 7.25
N PRO A 152 27.94 -10.52 7.27
CA PRO A 152 29.13 -9.71 7.01
C PRO A 152 30.21 -9.83 8.10
N ASN A 153 29.88 -10.39 9.27
CA ASN A 153 30.81 -10.50 10.40
C ASN A 153 31.84 -11.62 10.20
N GLY A 154 33.12 -11.25 10.03
CA GLY A 154 34.24 -12.16 10.04
C GLY A 154 35.48 -11.64 9.31
N THR A 155 36.37 -12.56 8.93
CA THR A 155 37.59 -12.24 8.18
C THR A 155 37.29 -12.21 6.68
N TRP A 156 37.23 -11.02 6.11
CA TRP A 156 37.28 -10.80 4.66
C TRP A 156 38.73 -10.80 4.17
N THR A 157 38.97 -11.28 2.96
CA THR A 157 40.31 -11.29 2.34
C THR A 157 40.25 -10.73 0.91
N LEU A 158 40.99 -9.67 0.63
CA LEU A 158 41.24 -9.21 -0.73
C LEU A 158 42.53 -9.87 -1.24
N ARG A 159 42.42 -10.65 -2.32
CA ARG A 159 43.57 -11.15 -3.08
C ARG A 159 43.86 -10.21 -4.24
N VAL A 160 45.14 -10.02 -4.53
CA VAL A 160 45.62 -9.33 -5.74
C VAL A 160 46.79 -10.14 -6.29
N HIS A 161 46.64 -10.67 -7.51
CA HIS A 161 47.71 -11.35 -8.24
C HIS A 161 48.22 -10.44 -9.35
N ASP A 162 49.53 -10.24 -9.38
CA ASP A 162 50.28 -9.78 -10.56
C ASP A 162 50.71 -11.03 -11.33
N ASP A 163 50.05 -11.32 -12.46
CA ASP A 163 50.24 -12.56 -13.24
C ASP A 163 51.47 -12.46 -14.17
N ALA A 164 51.72 -11.24 -14.67
CA ALA A 164 52.74 -10.91 -15.63
C ALA A 164 54.03 -10.39 -14.95
N GLY A 165 54.82 -9.58 -15.65
CA GLY A 165 56.10 -9.10 -15.09
C GLY A 165 56.91 -8.18 -16.00
N GLY A 166 57.56 -7.22 -15.36
CA GLY A 166 58.11 -6.00 -15.95
C GLY A 166 57.81 -4.77 -15.09
N ASP A 167 56.74 -4.87 -14.29
CA ASP A 167 56.04 -3.79 -13.62
C ASP A 167 55.84 -4.14 -12.13
N LEU A 168 55.53 -3.13 -11.30
CA LEU A 168 55.42 -3.30 -9.84
C LEU A 168 54.38 -2.33 -9.27
N GLY A 169 53.74 -2.70 -8.17
CA GLY A 169 52.74 -1.85 -7.56
C GLY A 169 52.58 -1.96 -6.04
N THR A 170 51.51 -1.38 -5.53
CA THR A 170 51.18 -1.38 -4.11
C THR A 170 49.68 -1.20 -3.90
N LEU A 171 49.05 -2.21 -3.29
CA LEU A 171 47.75 -2.08 -2.63
C LEU A 171 47.94 -1.14 -1.44
N SER A 172 47.42 0.07 -1.56
CA SER A 172 47.67 1.18 -0.62
C SER A 172 46.58 1.27 0.46
N SER A 173 45.33 1.01 0.09
CA SER A 173 44.18 0.88 0.99
C SER A 173 43.07 0.08 0.32
N TRP A 174 42.20 -0.52 1.13
CA TRP A 174 40.87 -0.98 0.71
C TRP A 174 39.91 -0.98 1.91
N SER A 175 38.61 -0.89 1.63
CA SER A 175 37.52 -0.93 2.61
C SER A 175 36.26 -1.51 2.00
N LEU A 176 35.47 -2.19 2.83
CA LEU A 176 34.10 -2.59 2.48
C LEU A 176 33.08 -1.67 3.16
N THR A 177 32.01 -1.31 2.47
CA THR A 177 30.77 -0.80 3.07
C THR A 177 29.70 -1.87 2.92
N PHE A 178 28.80 -2.00 3.89
CA PHE A 178 27.70 -2.97 3.84
C PHE A 178 26.36 -2.28 4.04
N SER A 179 25.37 -2.63 3.23
CA SER A 179 23.96 -2.51 3.62
C SER A 179 23.52 -3.87 4.18
N SER A 180 22.99 -3.93 5.40
CA SER A 180 22.74 -5.19 6.12
C SER A 180 21.44 -5.18 6.95
N CYS A 181 20.88 -6.35 7.28
CA CYS A 181 19.50 -6.48 7.76
C CYS A 181 19.35 -7.11 9.16
N ALA A 182 18.95 -6.31 10.16
CA ALA A 182 18.86 -6.76 11.55
C ALA A 182 17.73 -7.77 11.89
N GLY A 183 16.96 -8.23 10.91
CA GLY A 183 15.71 -8.98 11.09
C GLY A 183 15.67 -10.33 10.37
N ASN A 184 14.51 -10.98 10.43
CA ASN A 184 14.23 -12.15 9.61
C ASN A 184 13.67 -11.64 8.28
N LEU A 185 14.44 -11.70 7.18
CA LEU A 185 14.09 -11.09 5.88
C LEU A 185 12.61 -11.33 5.50
N PRO A 186 11.77 -10.28 5.44
CA PRO A 186 10.49 -10.34 4.76
C PRO A 186 10.76 -10.55 3.27
N GLY A 187 10.02 -11.47 2.65
CA GLY A 187 10.02 -11.66 1.20
C GLY A 187 11.19 -12.39 0.56
N PHE A 188 12.17 -12.88 1.31
CA PHE A 188 13.18 -13.80 0.78
C PHE A 188 13.01 -15.20 1.36
N GLU A 189 12.84 -16.20 0.49
CA GLU A 189 12.95 -17.60 0.89
C GLU A 189 14.37 -18.13 0.64
N PRO A 190 15.01 -18.78 1.62
CA PRO A 190 16.37 -19.30 1.46
C PRO A 190 16.41 -20.39 0.37
N MET A 191 17.50 -20.43 -0.39
CA MET A 191 17.73 -21.31 -1.53
C MET A 191 17.20 -22.73 -1.27
N LYS A 192 16.17 -23.14 -2.03
CA LYS A 192 15.61 -24.49 -1.97
C LYS A 192 16.19 -25.36 -3.07
N LEU A 193 16.88 -26.42 -2.66
CA LEU A 193 17.28 -27.51 -3.54
C LEU A 193 16.12 -28.50 -3.72
N TYR A 194 15.64 -28.63 -4.95
CA TYR A 194 14.82 -29.75 -5.40
C TYR A 194 15.69 -30.66 -6.27
N SER A 195 15.59 -31.98 -6.13
CA SER A 195 16.39 -32.91 -6.95
C SER A 195 15.65 -34.21 -7.25
N SER A 196 15.96 -34.79 -8.41
CA SER A 196 15.52 -36.11 -8.85
C SER A 196 16.74 -36.95 -9.21
N ALA A 197 16.68 -38.26 -8.92
CA ALA A 197 17.70 -39.23 -9.30
C ALA A 197 17.03 -40.39 -10.05
N PRO A 198 16.57 -40.17 -11.30
CA PRO A 198 15.68 -41.11 -11.98
C PRO A 198 16.43 -42.30 -12.57
N GLY A 199 17.71 -42.12 -12.96
CA GLY A 199 18.48 -43.15 -13.66
C GLY A 199 17.90 -43.45 -15.05
N THR A 200 17.39 -42.42 -15.73
CA THR A 200 16.64 -42.57 -16.98
C THR A 200 17.61 -42.74 -18.15
N PRO A 201 17.50 -43.84 -18.94
CA PRO A 201 18.36 -44.06 -20.09
C PRO A 201 18.19 -42.98 -21.16
N ILE A 202 19.31 -42.49 -21.67
CA ILE A 202 19.39 -41.64 -22.86
C ILE A 202 19.73 -42.57 -24.03
N VAL A 203 19.01 -42.44 -25.15
CA VAL A 203 19.05 -43.42 -26.26
C VAL A 203 18.99 -42.68 -27.59
N ASP A 204 19.76 -43.15 -28.58
CA ASP A 204 19.93 -42.53 -29.90
C ASP A 204 18.61 -42.02 -30.51
N LEU A 205 18.63 -40.80 -31.04
CA LEU A 205 17.50 -40.14 -31.72
C LEU A 205 16.23 -40.02 -30.86
N THR A 206 16.36 -39.91 -29.53
CA THR A 206 15.21 -39.74 -28.63
C THR A 206 15.47 -38.80 -27.45
N ALA A 207 14.46 -37.98 -27.15
CA ALA A 207 14.40 -37.16 -25.94
C ALA A 207 13.98 -37.97 -24.71
N ALA A 208 14.81 -37.93 -23.66
CA ALA A 208 14.44 -38.24 -22.29
C ALA A 208 13.87 -36.97 -21.63
N GLU A 209 12.63 -37.03 -21.14
CA GLU A 209 11.98 -35.94 -20.39
C GLU A 209 11.80 -36.36 -18.93
N GLU A 210 12.25 -35.51 -18.00
CA GLU A 210 12.12 -35.68 -16.56
C GLU A 210 11.55 -34.42 -15.91
N VAL A 211 10.79 -34.58 -14.82
CA VAL A 211 10.08 -33.46 -14.17
C VAL A 211 10.33 -33.36 -12.66
N ILE A 212 10.37 -32.13 -12.16
CA ILE A 212 10.42 -31.79 -10.73
C ILE A 212 9.23 -30.90 -10.40
N GLU A 213 8.48 -31.25 -9.34
CA GLU A 213 7.40 -30.42 -8.80
C GLU A 213 7.93 -29.54 -7.66
N THR A 214 7.98 -28.24 -7.90
CA THR A 214 8.41 -27.19 -6.95
C THR A 214 7.19 -26.55 -6.30
N PHE A 215 7.26 -26.23 -5.00
CA PHE A 215 6.09 -25.73 -4.27
C PHE A 215 6.43 -24.98 -2.99
N GLY A 216 5.51 -24.08 -2.62
CA GLY A 216 5.56 -23.33 -1.37
C GLY A 216 6.62 -22.24 -1.33
N HIS A 217 6.97 -21.67 -2.49
CA HIS A 217 7.70 -20.41 -2.60
C HIS A 217 6.74 -19.22 -2.62
N GLN A 218 7.07 -18.14 -1.91
CA GLN A 218 6.50 -16.81 -2.14
C GLN A 218 7.28 -16.10 -3.27
N GLY A 219 6.75 -14.99 -3.77
CA GLY A 219 7.44 -14.13 -4.73
C GLY A 219 7.73 -14.78 -6.10
N LYS A 220 8.82 -14.34 -6.71
CA LYS A 220 9.33 -14.73 -8.03
C LYS A 220 10.77 -15.23 -7.93
N ILE A 221 11.29 -15.87 -8.97
CA ILE A 221 12.70 -16.27 -9.05
C ILE A 221 13.58 -15.02 -9.10
N CYS A 222 14.60 -14.97 -8.24
CA CYS A 222 15.72 -14.01 -8.31
C CYS A 222 17.08 -14.69 -8.56
N HIS A 223 17.22 -15.98 -8.22
CA HIS A 223 18.39 -16.78 -8.57
C HIS A 223 17.99 -18.22 -8.89
N LEU A 224 18.68 -18.83 -9.85
CA LEU A 224 18.53 -20.23 -10.26
C LEU A 224 19.89 -20.83 -10.60
N GLU A 225 20.13 -22.05 -10.12
CA GLU A 225 21.21 -22.92 -10.60
C GLU A 225 20.64 -24.32 -10.89
N VAL A 226 21.30 -25.07 -11.78
CA VAL A 226 20.88 -26.42 -12.17
C VAL A 226 22.01 -27.42 -11.90
N ASP A 227 21.80 -28.30 -10.91
CA ASP A 227 22.65 -29.47 -10.71
C ASP A 227 22.35 -30.51 -11.81
N LEU A 228 23.36 -31.04 -12.50
CA LEU A 228 23.16 -32.04 -13.56
C LEU A 228 24.23 -33.13 -13.55
N ASN A 229 23.79 -34.39 -13.62
CA ASN A 229 24.65 -35.57 -13.63
C ASN A 229 24.19 -36.53 -14.72
N ILE A 230 24.85 -36.45 -15.87
CA ILE A 230 24.68 -37.36 -17.00
C ILE A 230 25.99 -38.10 -17.24
N THR A 231 25.91 -39.43 -17.31
CA THR A 231 26.98 -40.26 -17.88
C THR A 231 26.59 -40.67 -19.29
N HIS A 232 27.43 -40.40 -20.28
CA HIS A 232 27.17 -40.59 -21.71
C HIS A 232 28.53 -40.61 -22.44
N THR A 233 28.65 -41.46 -23.48
CA THR A 233 29.86 -41.58 -24.31
C THR A 233 29.69 -40.73 -25.57
N TRP A 234 30.60 -39.78 -25.80
CA TRP A 234 30.42 -38.60 -26.67
C TRP A 234 29.30 -37.63 -26.24
N ALA A 235 29.60 -36.81 -25.23
CA ALA A 235 28.68 -35.79 -24.73
C ALA A 235 28.26 -34.72 -25.78
N SER A 236 29.00 -34.56 -26.88
CA SER A 236 28.62 -33.68 -28.01
C SER A 236 27.35 -34.10 -28.76
N ASP A 237 26.80 -35.26 -28.47
CA ASP A 237 25.57 -35.74 -29.09
C ASP A 237 24.31 -35.29 -28.28
N LEU A 238 24.49 -34.45 -27.24
CA LEU A 238 23.46 -34.09 -26.25
C LEU A 238 22.91 -32.65 -26.37
N ASP A 239 21.59 -32.57 -26.56
CA ASP A 239 20.77 -31.36 -26.54
C ASP A 239 20.04 -31.26 -25.18
N ILE A 240 20.36 -30.27 -24.34
CA ILE A 240 19.81 -30.15 -22.97
C ILE A 240 19.01 -28.84 -22.81
N ARG A 241 17.74 -28.96 -22.42
CA ARG A 241 16.79 -27.84 -22.29
C ARG A 241 16.03 -27.87 -20.96
N LEU A 242 15.99 -26.74 -20.26
CA LEU A 242 15.16 -26.55 -19.06
C LEU A 242 13.92 -25.71 -19.40
N THR A 243 12.76 -26.12 -18.87
CA THR A 243 11.47 -25.43 -19.03
C THR A 243 10.80 -25.20 -17.67
N ALA A 244 10.35 -23.98 -17.43
CA ALA A 244 9.68 -23.54 -16.21
C ALA A 244 8.15 -23.74 -16.26
N PRO A 245 7.44 -23.66 -15.12
CA PRO A 245 6.00 -23.98 -15.04
C PRO A 245 5.06 -23.10 -15.87
N ASP A 246 5.51 -21.93 -16.33
CA ASP A 246 4.75 -21.03 -17.21
C ASP A 246 5.00 -21.26 -18.71
N GLY A 247 5.97 -22.12 -19.06
CA GLY A 247 6.40 -22.41 -20.42
C GLY A 247 7.60 -21.59 -20.91
N THR A 248 8.19 -20.74 -20.06
CA THR A 248 9.52 -20.15 -20.31
C THR A 248 10.56 -21.27 -20.39
N SER A 249 11.52 -21.20 -21.32
CA SER A 249 12.52 -22.27 -21.51
C SER A 249 13.87 -21.74 -21.98
N THR A 250 14.96 -22.35 -21.53
CA THR A 250 16.32 -22.06 -22.00
C THR A 250 17.08 -23.33 -22.41
N VAL A 251 18.12 -23.17 -23.22
CA VAL A 251 19.09 -24.23 -23.54
C VAL A 251 20.21 -24.18 -22.51
N LEU A 252 20.49 -25.31 -21.87
CA LEU A 252 21.67 -25.41 -21.00
C LEU A 252 22.93 -25.68 -21.85
N THR A 253 22.81 -26.56 -22.84
CA THR A 253 23.87 -26.89 -23.81
C THR A 253 23.30 -27.57 -25.06
N THR A 254 23.96 -27.41 -26.20
CA THR A 254 23.80 -28.15 -27.46
C THR A 254 25.18 -28.39 -28.08
N ASP A 255 25.42 -29.54 -28.72
CA ASP A 255 26.69 -29.94 -29.38
C ASP A 255 28.00 -29.94 -28.52
N ASN A 256 27.99 -29.51 -27.25
CA ASN A 256 29.21 -29.31 -26.43
C ASN A 256 29.72 -30.57 -25.71
N GLY A 257 30.94 -30.51 -25.19
CA GLY A 257 31.67 -31.65 -24.61
C GLY A 257 32.69 -32.26 -25.58
N SER A 258 32.47 -32.10 -26.90
CA SER A 258 33.18 -32.83 -27.95
C SER A 258 33.08 -34.37 -27.75
N GLY A 259 33.88 -35.14 -28.50
CA GLY A 259 33.98 -36.59 -28.35
C GLY A 259 34.76 -37.05 -27.10
N ASN A 260 34.43 -36.48 -25.93
CA ASN A 260 34.90 -36.89 -24.61
C ASN A 260 33.75 -37.58 -23.84
N ASP A 261 34.06 -38.58 -23.01
CA ASP A 261 33.05 -39.31 -22.24
C ASP A 261 32.79 -38.67 -20.86
N ASP A 262 31.55 -38.79 -20.36
CA ASP A 262 31.10 -38.47 -18.98
C ASP A 262 31.35 -37.04 -18.47
N VAL A 263 31.60 -36.06 -19.35
CA VAL A 263 31.96 -34.67 -18.94
C VAL A 263 30.84 -33.91 -18.21
N PHE A 264 29.58 -34.31 -18.35
CA PHE A 264 28.44 -33.73 -17.62
C PHE A 264 28.04 -34.55 -16.37
N ALA A 265 28.90 -35.44 -15.87
CA ALA A 265 28.62 -36.32 -14.73
C ALA A 265 28.81 -35.63 -13.35
N GLY A 266 28.12 -34.49 -13.15
CA GLY A 266 28.16 -33.70 -11.91
C GLY A 266 28.40 -32.20 -12.10
N VAL A 267 28.05 -31.67 -13.28
CA VAL A 267 28.18 -30.25 -13.63
C VAL A 267 27.14 -29.40 -12.88
N LEU A 268 27.51 -28.17 -12.56
CA LEU A 268 26.59 -27.13 -12.08
C LEU A 268 26.43 -26.07 -13.17
N PHE A 269 25.21 -25.87 -13.67
CA PHE A 269 24.93 -24.69 -14.49
C PHE A 269 24.50 -23.53 -13.60
N SER A 270 25.19 -22.40 -13.70
CA SER A 270 24.77 -21.13 -13.12
C SER A 270 25.23 -19.98 -14.02
N ASP A 271 24.58 -18.82 -13.90
CA ASP A 271 24.99 -17.59 -14.60
C ASP A 271 26.15 -16.88 -13.87
N ASN A 272 27.04 -17.63 -13.21
CA ASN A 272 28.21 -17.05 -12.55
C ASN A 272 29.29 -16.74 -13.62
N PRO A 273 29.68 -15.46 -13.82
CA PRO A 273 30.71 -15.09 -14.80
C PRO A 273 32.10 -15.69 -14.53
N ASP A 274 32.40 -16.15 -13.31
CA ASP A 274 33.63 -16.88 -12.97
C ASP A 274 33.73 -18.29 -13.58
N ALA A 275 32.67 -18.79 -14.22
CA ALA A 275 32.66 -20.12 -14.84
C ALA A 275 32.95 -20.04 -16.35
N ASP A 276 33.66 -21.04 -16.89
CA ASP A 276 33.78 -21.20 -18.34
C ASP A 276 32.38 -21.29 -18.98
N THR A 277 32.20 -20.69 -20.16
CA THR A 277 31.01 -20.98 -20.96
C THR A 277 31.03 -22.46 -21.36
N VAL A 278 29.86 -23.10 -21.40
CA VAL A 278 29.74 -24.49 -21.85
C VAL A 278 30.24 -24.70 -23.29
N THR A 279 30.27 -23.64 -24.10
CA THR A 279 30.81 -23.65 -25.47
C THR A 279 32.34 -23.55 -25.53
N ASP A 280 32.96 -22.75 -24.66
CA ASP A 280 34.41 -22.46 -24.68
C ASP A 280 35.23 -23.38 -23.74
N HIS A 281 34.59 -24.09 -22.81
CA HIS A 281 35.24 -24.95 -21.83
C HIS A 281 36.13 -26.04 -22.45
N VAL A 282 37.32 -26.26 -21.87
CA VAL A 282 38.31 -27.23 -22.39
C VAL A 282 38.10 -28.62 -21.78
N TYR A 283 37.09 -29.31 -22.32
CA TYR A 283 36.69 -30.68 -21.96
C TYR A 283 37.81 -31.73 -22.02
N GLN A 284 37.76 -32.70 -21.09
CA GLN A 284 38.70 -33.81 -20.97
C GLN A 284 37.98 -35.14 -20.71
N ASP A 285 38.38 -36.17 -21.46
CA ASP A 285 37.83 -37.53 -21.42
C ASP A 285 37.75 -38.14 -20.00
N GLY A 286 36.53 -38.48 -19.56
CA GLY A 286 36.26 -39.05 -18.24
C GLY A 286 36.47 -38.09 -17.06
N VAL A 287 36.54 -36.78 -17.30
CA VAL A 287 36.66 -35.73 -16.29
C VAL A 287 35.39 -34.87 -16.31
N PRO A 288 34.54 -34.90 -15.26
CA PRO A 288 33.39 -34.01 -15.16
C PRO A 288 33.83 -32.54 -15.13
N ALA A 289 33.10 -31.69 -15.85
CA ALA A 289 33.18 -30.25 -15.72
C ALA A 289 32.69 -29.78 -14.34
N GLY A 290 33.14 -28.59 -13.91
CA GLY A 290 32.78 -28.00 -12.62
C GLY A 290 31.47 -27.20 -12.69
N THR A 291 31.56 -25.90 -12.42
CA THR A 291 30.51 -24.95 -12.79
C THR A 291 30.71 -24.53 -14.25
N LEU A 292 29.64 -24.36 -15.02
CA LEU A 292 29.66 -23.82 -16.39
C LEU A 292 28.52 -22.81 -16.59
N ILE A 293 28.76 -21.77 -17.40
CA ILE A 293 27.69 -20.87 -17.86
C ILE A 293 26.92 -21.57 -19.00
N PRO A 294 25.58 -21.72 -18.92
CA PRO A 294 24.79 -22.32 -19.99
C PRO A 294 24.69 -21.41 -21.22
N GLU A 295 24.48 -22.01 -22.41
CA GLU A 295 24.32 -21.26 -23.66
C GLU A 295 23.17 -20.24 -23.66
N GLY A 296 22.08 -20.57 -22.96
CA GLY A 296 21.01 -19.64 -22.69
C GLY A 296 20.91 -19.38 -21.18
N ALA A 297 21.28 -18.16 -20.78
CA ALA A 297 21.27 -17.67 -19.41
C ALA A 297 20.02 -18.08 -18.60
N LEU A 298 20.23 -18.57 -17.38
CA LEU A 298 19.18 -18.84 -16.38
C LEU A 298 18.47 -17.55 -15.95
N ALA A 299 19.07 -16.39 -16.19
CA ALA A 299 18.46 -15.07 -16.07
C ALA A 299 17.16 -14.92 -16.88
N ALA A 300 16.95 -15.76 -17.92
CA ALA A 300 15.68 -15.86 -18.64
C ALA A 300 14.49 -16.28 -17.75
N PHE A 301 14.74 -16.82 -16.55
CA PHE A 301 13.72 -17.20 -15.58
C PHE A 301 13.49 -16.17 -14.46
N ILE A 302 14.23 -15.05 -14.39
CA ILE A 302 13.98 -14.02 -13.38
C ILE A 302 12.57 -13.45 -13.54
N GLY A 303 11.86 -13.25 -12.43
CA GLY A 303 10.47 -12.79 -12.45
C GLY A 303 9.44 -13.89 -12.78
N VAL A 304 9.84 -15.11 -13.14
CA VAL A 304 8.94 -16.27 -13.31
C VAL A 304 8.44 -16.74 -11.92
N ASN A 305 7.25 -17.34 -11.87
CA ASN A 305 6.76 -17.99 -10.65
C ASN A 305 7.49 -19.34 -10.47
N PRO A 306 8.28 -19.53 -9.39
CA PRO A 306 9.04 -20.76 -9.18
C PRO A 306 8.17 -22.02 -8.98
N ASN A 307 6.89 -21.88 -8.60
CA ASN A 307 6.01 -22.98 -8.20
C ASN A 307 5.36 -23.70 -9.39
N GLY A 308 5.57 -25.02 -9.52
CA GLY A 308 4.83 -25.88 -10.45
C GLY A 308 5.68 -27.04 -10.98
N LEU A 309 5.39 -27.49 -12.19
CA LEU A 309 6.18 -28.53 -12.87
C LEU A 309 7.27 -27.89 -13.71
N TRP A 310 8.52 -28.12 -13.34
CA TRP A 310 9.68 -27.91 -14.20
C TRP A 310 9.96 -29.16 -15.02
N SER A 311 10.34 -29.00 -16.28
CA SER A 311 10.72 -30.10 -17.18
C SER A 311 12.16 -29.91 -17.66
N LEU A 312 13.00 -30.93 -17.48
CA LEU A 312 14.31 -31.06 -18.09
C LEU A 312 14.19 -32.08 -19.23
N VAL A 313 14.58 -31.64 -20.43
CA VAL A 313 14.66 -32.48 -21.62
C VAL A 313 16.13 -32.67 -21.98
N VAL A 314 16.52 -33.93 -22.21
CA VAL A 314 17.82 -34.33 -22.74
C VAL A 314 17.56 -35.14 -24.00
N GLU A 315 17.92 -34.62 -25.17
CA GLU A 315 17.83 -35.34 -26.45
C GLU A 315 19.22 -35.78 -26.90
N ASP A 316 19.31 -37.03 -27.37
CA ASP A 316 20.47 -37.60 -28.04
C ASP A 316 20.17 -37.52 -29.55
N ASP A 317 20.81 -36.59 -30.26
CA ASP A 317 20.45 -36.22 -31.64
C ASP A 317 21.13 -37.12 -32.71
N THR A 318 22.14 -37.87 -32.30
CA THR A 318 23.07 -38.59 -33.18
C THR A 318 22.88 -40.12 -33.03
N ASN A 319 23.85 -40.95 -33.43
CA ASN A 319 23.72 -42.41 -33.48
C ASN A 319 25.07 -43.11 -33.30
N GLY A 320 25.17 -43.98 -32.30
CA GLY A 320 26.35 -44.79 -32.03
C GLY A 320 26.48 -45.22 -30.57
N ASP A 321 26.05 -44.31 -29.68
CA ASP A 321 26.35 -44.28 -28.26
C ASP A 321 25.08 -44.03 -27.44
N THR A 322 25.16 -44.17 -26.11
CA THR A 322 23.98 -44.08 -25.22
C THR A 322 24.39 -43.68 -23.80
N GLY A 323 23.54 -42.90 -23.12
CA GLY A 323 23.82 -42.42 -21.76
C GLY A 323 22.77 -42.76 -20.71
N THR A 324 22.85 -42.08 -19.58
CA THR A 324 21.87 -42.13 -18.49
C THR A 324 21.88 -40.82 -17.72
N LEU A 325 20.69 -40.22 -17.56
CA LEU A 325 20.45 -39.11 -16.65
C LEU A 325 20.36 -39.67 -15.22
N ASN A 326 21.50 -39.65 -14.52
CA ASN A 326 21.64 -40.21 -13.18
C ASN A 326 20.89 -39.38 -12.14
N SER A 327 21.08 -38.06 -12.18
CA SER A 327 20.34 -37.10 -11.35
C SER A 327 20.37 -35.69 -11.93
N TRP A 328 19.38 -34.88 -11.57
CA TRP A 328 19.39 -33.43 -11.77
C TRP A 328 18.68 -32.73 -10.61
N GLY A 329 18.86 -31.41 -10.50
CA GLY A 329 18.22 -30.59 -9.49
C GLY A 329 18.14 -29.12 -9.87
N LEU A 330 17.32 -28.40 -9.12
CA LEU A 330 17.10 -26.96 -9.22
C LEU A 330 17.38 -26.35 -7.86
N ARG A 331 18.25 -25.34 -7.82
CA ARG A 331 18.50 -24.50 -6.66
C ARG A 331 17.80 -23.18 -6.89
N LEU A 332 16.68 -22.96 -6.20
CA LEU A 332 15.81 -21.81 -6.41
C LEU A 332 15.86 -20.86 -5.21
N THR A 333 16.26 -19.61 -5.45
CA THR A 333 16.02 -18.49 -4.53
C THR A 333 14.88 -17.65 -5.08
N SER A 334 13.99 -17.20 -4.21
CA SER A 334 12.84 -16.38 -4.60
C SER A 334 12.68 -15.15 -3.70
N CYS A 335 12.51 -13.99 -4.33
CA CYS A 335 12.24 -12.69 -3.71
C CYS A 335 10.80 -12.25 -4.01
N ASP A 336 10.23 -11.40 -3.16
CA ASP A 336 9.09 -10.57 -3.55
C ASP A 336 9.51 -9.52 -4.59
N THR A 337 8.53 -8.96 -5.28
CA THR A 337 8.70 -7.90 -6.27
C THR A 337 8.78 -6.52 -5.64
N ASP A 338 9.41 -5.59 -6.36
CA ASP A 338 9.21 -4.14 -6.28
C ASP A 338 8.46 -3.79 -7.59
N THR A 339 7.25 -3.24 -7.48
CA THR A 339 6.32 -3.06 -8.60
C THR A 339 6.49 -1.74 -9.33
N ASP A 340 7.07 -0.70 -8.72
CA ASP A 340 7.22 0.63 -9.33
C ASP A 340 8.66 1.16 -9.42
N GLY A 341 9.61 0.52 -8.73
CA GLY A 341 11.04 0.75 -8.83
C GLY A 341 11.59 1.77 -7.82
N ASP A 342 10.98 1.91 -6.64
CA ASP A 342 11.43 2.84 -5.60
C ASP A 342 12.45 2.27 -4.60
N THR A 343 12.83 0.99 -4.73
CA THR A 343 13.69 0.18 -3.85
C THR A 343 13.03 -0.41 -2.60
N ILE A 344 11.72 -0.24 -2.43
CA ILE A 344 10.92 -0.93 -1.40
C ILE A 344 10.12 -2.07 -2.04
N ILE A 345 10.15 -3.27 -1.44
CA ILE A 345 9.40 -4.43 -1.95
C ILE A 345 7.90 -4.33 -1.63
N ASP A 346 7.04 -4.88 -2.50
CA ASP A 346 5.56 -4.88 -2.44
C ASP A 346 4.93 -5.29 -1.08
N GLN A 347 5.67 -6.02 -0.24
CA GLN A 347 5.20 -6.47 1.09
C GLN A 347 5.59 -5.52 2.24
N LEU A 348 6.49 -4.57 1.99
CA LEU A 348 6.96 -3.54 2.93
C LEU A 348 6.57 -2.13 2.49
N ASP A 349 6.27 -1.96 1.20
CA ASP A 349 5.85 -0.71 0.59
C ASP A 349 4.40 -0.34 0.93
N ASN A 350 4.19 0.88 1.42
CA ASN A 350 2.88 1.47 1.69
C ASN A 350 2.20 2.10 0.45
N CYS A 351 2.84 2.10 -0.72
CA CYS A 351 2.32 2.62 -1.99
C CYS A 351 2.77 1.83 -3.25
N VAL A 352 2.51 0.51 -3.28
CA VAL A 352 2.81 -0.56 -4.29
C VAL A 352 2.61 -0.26 -5.81
N SER A 353 2.31 0.98 -6.22
CA SER A 353 2.25 1.42 -7.61
C SER A 353 2.68 2.88 -7.87
N ASP A 354 3.13 3.61 -6.85
CA ASP A 354 3.25 5.07 -6.85
C ASP A 354 4.49 5.62 -6.09
N SER A 355 5.59 4.87 -6.11
CA SER A 355 7.01 5.22 -5.89
C SER A 355 7.31 6.31 -4.85
N ASN A 356 7.67 5.89 -3.63
CA ASN A 356 7.86 6.75 -2.49
C ASN A 356 8.89 6.22 -1.48
N ALA A 357 10.17 6.11 -1.88
CA ALA A 357 11.28 5.59 -1.07
C ALA A 357 11.48 6.20 0.34
N GLY A 358 10.85 7.33 0.67
CA GLY A 358 10.80 7.89 2.03
C GLY A 358 9.77 7.22 2.96
N GLN A 359 8.82 6.46 2.40
CA GLN A 359 7.74 5.73 3.05
C GLN A 359 6.95 6.57 4.05
N GLU A 360 6.76 7.86 3.76
CA GLU A 360 5.92 8.75 4.56
C GLU A 360 4.47 8.25 4.63
N ASP A 361 3.96 8.11 5.85
CA ASP A 361 2.55 7.87 6.22
C ASP A 361 2.24 8.87 7.34
N SER A 362 1.60 9.98 6.99
CA SER A 362 1.43 11.14 7.87
C SER A 362 0.37 10.95 8.96
N ASP A 363 -0.55 9.99 8.81
CA ASP A 363 -1.65 9.78 9.78
C ASP A 363 -1.70 8.38 10.43
N GLY A 364 -1.02 7.38 9.85
CA GLY A 364 -0.83 6.03 10.41
C GLY A 364 -1.85 4.98 9.97
N ASP A 365 -2.43 5.14 8.77
CA ASP A 365 -3.42 4.24 8.15
C ASP A 365 -2.75 2.97 7.57
N GLY A 366 -1.48 3.08 7.15
CA GLY A 366 -0.74 2.03 6.41
C GLY A 366 -0.73 2.24 4.90
N THR A 367 -1.29 3.35 4.41
CA THR A 367 -1.20 3.83 3.02
C THR A 367 -0.29 5.06 3.00
N GLY A 368 0.67 5.14 2.09
CA GLY A 368 1.64 6.24 2.08
C GLY A 368 1.11 7.55 1.48
N ASP A 369 1.73 8.67 1.87
CA ASP A 369 1.42 10.05 1.45
C ASP A 369 1.48 10.28 -0.08
N ALA A 370 2.09 9.36 -0.84
CA ALA A 370 2.20 9.43 -2.30
C ALA A 370 0.97 8.86 -3.03
N CYS A 371 0.37 7.79 -2.51
CA CYS A 371 -0.79 7.11 -3.07
C CYS A 371 -2.10 7.45 -2.34
N ASP A 372 -2.04 7.97 -1.11
CA ASP A 372 -3.19 8.51 -0.41
C ASP A 372 -3.64 9.87 -0.96
N LEU A 373 -4.94 10.04 -1.15
CA LEU A 373 -5.59 11.29 -1.53
C LEU A 373 -6.11 12.09 -0.32
N CYS A 374 -5.84 11.64 0.91
CA CYS A 374 -6.28 12.18 2.19
C CYS A 374 -5.30 11.99 3.40
N PRO A 375 -3.97 12.25 3.28
CA PRO A 375 -2.93 11.92 4.28
C PRO A 375 -2.94 12.70 5.62
N ASP A 376 -4.12 13.11 6.08
CA ASP A 376 -4.42 13.75 7.37
C ASP A 376 -5.67 13.07 8.04
N ASP A 377 -6.16 11.92 7.53
CA ASP A 377 -7.42 11.26 7.92
C ASP A 377 -7.37 9.71 7.88
N THR A 378 -6.90 9.10 8.98
CA THR A 378 -6.75 7.65 9.26
C THR A 378 -8.04 6.79 9.19
N GLY A 379 -9.12 7.34 8.62
CA GLY A 379 -10.33 6.62 8.25
C GLY A 379 -10.62 6.59 6.75
N LYS A 380 -9.75 7.18 5.92
CA LYS A 380 -9.99 7.41 4.47
C LYS A 380 -8.70 7.58 3.65
N ILE A 381 -8.36 6.56 2.86
CA ILE A 381 -7.39 6.68 1.74
C ILE A 381 -7.88 7.55 0.55
N ALA A 382 -9.05 8.18 0.67
CA ALA A 382 -9.70 8.90 -0.44
C ALA A 382 -10.80 9.86 0.06
N PRO A 383 -10.99 11.05 -0.58
CA PRO A 383 -11.93 12.05 -0.08
C PRO A 383 -13.40 11.62 -0.12
N LEU A 384 -13.77 10.70 -1.02
CA LEU A 384 -15.15 10.24 -1.24
C LEU A 384 -16.12 11.43 -1.45
N THR A 385 -17.29 11.43 -0.80
CA THR A 385 -18.35 12.44 -1.04
C THR A 385 -18.21 13.66 -0.13
N CYS A 386 -17.72 13.47 1.09
CA CYS A 386 -17.62 14.51 2.12
C CYS A 386 -16.25 15.22 2.17
N GLY A 387 -15.22 14.68 1.50
CA GLY A 387 -13.83 15.11 1.65
C GLY A 387 -13.12 14.42 2.81
N CYS A 388 -11.80 14.60 2.89
CA CYS A 388 -10.96 14.16 4.01
C CYS A 388 -11.38 14.84 5.32
N GLY A 389 -11.18 14.17 6.45
CA GLY A 389 -11.52 14.63 7.80
C GLY A 389 -13.02 14.65 8.10
N VAL A 390 -13.86 14.12 7.22
CA VAL A 390 -15.33 14.13 7.35
C VAL A 390 -15.90 12.75 7.01
N ALA A 391 -16.39 12.05 8.04
CA ALA A 391 -16.96 10.72 7.90
C ALA A 391 -18.19 10.70 6.96
N GLU A 392 -18.30 9.67 6.12
CA GLU A 392 -19.47 9.39 5.26
C GLU A 392 -20.64 8.84 6.11
N THR A 393 -21.14 9.65 7.05
CA THR A 393 -22.29 9.31 7.92
C THR A 393 -23.60 9.73 7.27
N ASP A 394 -24.64 8.91 7.41
CA ASP A 394 -26.05 9.24 7.18
C ASP A 394 -26.77 9.04 8.52
N SER A 395 -27.05 10.14 9.22
CA SER A 395 -27.54 10.12 10.60
C SER A 395 -29.02 9.76 10.76
N ASP A 396 -29.82 9.73 9.69
CA ASP A 396 -31.25 9.43 9.75
C ASP A 396 -31.82 8.42 8.73
N GLY A 397 -31.06 8.10 7.67
CA GLY A 397 -31.37 7.08 6.67
C GLY A 397 -32.04 7.59 5.39
N ASP A 398 -31.95 8.89 5.09
CA ASP A 398 -32.46 9.56 3.88
C ASP A 398 -31.66 9.21 2.60
N LEU A 399 -30.43 8.69 2.74
CA LEU A 399 -29.39 8.49 1.72
C LEU A 399 -28.63 9.77 1.32
N THR A 400 -28.83 10.88 2.04
CA THR A 400 -27.98 12.08 1.94
C THR A 400 -27.02 12.12 3.13
N LEU A 401 -25.73 12.13 2.85
CA LEU A 401 -24.69 12.15 3.89
C LEU A 401 -24.71 13.48 4.67
N ASP A 402 -24.41 13.42 5.96
CA ASP A 402 -24.45 14.53 6.93
C ASP A 402 -23.66 15.77 6.48
N CYS A 403 -22.61 15.58 5.66
CA CYS A 403 -21.80 16.66 5.10
C CYS A 403 -22.51 17.48 4.00
N ASN A 404 -23.49 16.88 3.33
CA ASN A 404 -24.29 17.46 2.25
C ASN A 404 -25.75 17.72 2.65
N ASP A 405 -26.17 17.22 3.82
CA ASP A 405 -27.49 17.45 4.39
C ASP A 405 -27.50 18.65 5.35
N GLN A 406 -28.45 19.56 5.15
CA GLN A 406 -28.69 20.72 6.02
C GLN A 406 -29.73 20.44 7.13
N CYS A 407 -30.20 19.20 7.29
CA CYS A 407 -31.24 18.80 8.22
C CYS A 407 -30.95 17.58 9.12
N VAL A 408 -30.08 16.63 8.73
CA VAL A 408 -29.33 15.57 9.47
C VAL A 408 -30.07 14.65 10.46
N LEU A 409 -31.33 14.93 10.78
CA LEU A 409 -32.17 14.23 11.76
C LEU A 409 -33.67 14.31 11.35
N ASP A 410 -33.96 14.57 10.07
CA ASP A 410 -35.29 14.59 9.46
C ASP A 410 -35.26 13.84 8.12
N PRO A 411 -35.51 12.50 8.10
CA PRO A 411 -35.37 11.62 6.93
C PRO A 411 -36.48 11.78 5.87
N ASN A 412 -36.90 13.03 5.69
CA ASN A 412 -37.87 13.52 4.73
C ASN A 412 -37.36 14.81 4.04
N LYS A 413 -36.19 15.34 4.45
CA LYS A 413 -35.65 16.63 3.99
C LYS A 413 -34.13 16.67 4.08
N THR A 414 -33.50 16.94 2.94
CA THR A 414 -32.08 17.29 2.84
C THR A 414 -31.77 18.79 3.05
N THR A 415 -32.82 19.62 3.12
CA THR A 415 -32.72 21.09 3.18
C THR A 415 -33.83 21.73 4.01
N PRO A 416 -33.53 22.76 4.83
CA PRO A 416 -34.50 23.54 5.58
C PRO A 416 -35.59 24.19 4.69
N GLY A 417 -36.79 23.63 4.74
CA GLY A 417 -37.99 24.24 4.16
C GLY A 417 -38.48 25.46 4.97
N PHE A 418 -39.69 25.95 4.64
CA PHE A 418 -40.35 27.05 5.36
C PHE A 418 -40.53 26.79 6.86
N CYS A 419 -40.61 25.53 7.26
CA CYS A 419 -40.68 25.08 8.66
C CYS A 419 -39.34 24.71 9.29
N GLY A 420 -38.23 24.82 8.55
CA GLY A 420 -36.95 24.21 8.94
C GLY A 420 -37.03 22.67 8.91
N CYS A 421 -36.17 22.02 9.68
CA CYS A 421 -36.09 20.56 9.79
C CYS A 421 -37.02 20.00 10.88
N GLY A 422 -37.34 18.71 10.80
CA GLY A 422 -38.17 17.96 11.76
C GLY A 422 -39.66 18.34 11.75
N ASN A 423 -40.10 19.15 10.78
CA ASN A 423 -41.45 19.70 10.68
C ASN A 423 -41.87 19.76 9.20
N PRO A 424 -42.93 19.08 8.75
CA PRO A 424 -43.30 19.07 7.34
C PRO A 424 -43.79 20.45 6.88
N ASP A 425 -43.42 20.85 5.66
CA ASP A 425 -43.87 22.11 5.03
C ASP A 425 -45.31 22.02 4.48
N THR A 426 -46.19 21.30 5.18
CA THR A 426 -47.59 21.20 4.76
C THR A 426 -48.30 22.54 4.91
N ASP A 427 -49.15 22.82 3.94
CA ASP A 427 -50.20 23.83 4.01
C ASP A 427 -51.54 23.06 3.99
N ALA A 428 -51.99 22.63 5.17
CA ALA A 428 -53.15 21.75 5.29
C ALA A 428 -54.49 22.45 5.02
N ASP A 429 -54.50 23.78 4.85
CA ASP A 429 -55.71 24.57 4.55
C ASP A 429 -55.65 25.43 3.28
N LEU A 430 -54.56 25.30 2.52
CA LEU A 430 -54.30 25.96 1.24
C LEU A 430 -54.32 27.50 1.36
N SER A 431 -53.80 28.02 2.47
CA SER A 431 -53.67 29.47 2.72
C SER A 431 -52.44 30.10 2.09
N GLY A 432 -51.51 29.31 1.55
CA GLY A 432 -50.22 29.73 1.01
C GLY A 432 -49.13 29.92 2.06
N ILE A 433 -49.37 29.46 3.29
CA ILE A 433 -48.51 29.64 4.46
C ILE A 433 -48.40 28.29 5.17
N ALA A 434 -47.17 27.77 5.31
CA ALA A 434 -46.95 26.46 5.95
C ALA A 434 -47.47 26.43 7.40
N ASP A 435 -48.04 25.30 7.83
CA ASP A 435 -48.78 25.12 9.10
C ASP A 435 -47.98 25.60 10.33
N CYS A 436 -46.65 25.42 10.30
CA CYS A 436 -45.70 25.83 11.34
C CYS A 436 -45.59 27.36 11.53
N LEU A 437 -45.80 28.16 10.47
CA LEU A 437 -45.60 29.62 10.49
C LEU A 437 -46.84 30.41 10.95
N ILE A 438 -48.00 29.75 11.09
CA ILE A 438 -49.30 30.36 11.42
C ILE A 438 -49.26 31.21 12.71
N GLY A 439 -48.33 30.92 13.63
CA GLY A 439 -48.09 31.75 14.82
C GLY A 439 -47.39 33.08 14.55
N GLN A 440 -46.34 33.08 13.71
CA GLN A 440 -45.47 34.25 13.53
C GLN A 440 -46.19 35.42 12.83
N GLU A 441 -47.04 35.12 11.85
CA GLU A 441 -47.80 36.18 11.17
C GLU A 441 -48.91 36.78 12.06
N ALA A 442 -49.44 36.02 13.03
CA ALA A 442 -50.33 36.58 14.04
C ALA A 442 -49.63 37.59 14.96
N ASP A 443 -48.37 37.34 15.33
CA ASP A 443 -47.55 38.28 16.10
C ASP A 443 -47.17 39.53 15.27
N LYS A 444 -46.88 39.38 13.97
CA LYS A 444 -46.69 40.49 13.01
C LYS A 444 -47.92 41.42 12.97
N TYR A 445 -49.14 40.87 12.85
CA TYR A 445 -50.37 41.65 12.93
C TYR A 445 -50.60 42.29 14.32
N SER A 446 -50.19 41.62 15.40
CA SER A 446 -50.26 42.16 16.77
C SER A 446 -49.33 43.38 16.96
N ASN A 447 -48.14 43.34 16.37
CA ASN A 447 -47.10 44.37 16.54
C ASN A 447 -47.38 45.63 15.70
N ASP A 448 -47.71 45.53 14.41
CA ASP A 448 -48.10 46.72 13.61
C ASP A 448 -49.37 47.41 14.20
N LEU A 449 -50.30 46.62 14.73
CA LEU A 449 -51.45 47.14 15.48
C LEU A 449 -51.01 47.92 16.74
N ALA A 450 -49.98 47.45 17.47
CA ALA A 450 -49.47 48.14 18.64
C ALA A 450 -48.77 49.47 18.28
N ASP A 451 -47.91 49.46 17.27
CA ASP A 451 -47.15 50.63 16.81
C ASP A 451 -48.06 51.71 16.19
N ARG A 452 -49.07 51.33 15.41
CA ARG A 452 -50.06 52.28 14.90
C ARG A 452 -50.96 52.82 16.02
N ILE A 453 -51.26 52.04 17.05
CA ILE A 453 -51.91 52.53 18.28
C ILE A 453 -51.01 53.53 19.03
N GLU A 454 -49.67 53.36 19.03
CA GLU A 454 -48.70 54.35 19.53
C GLU A 454 -48.74 55.64 18.69
N ALA A 455 -48.64 55.51 17.37
CA ALA A 455 -48.70 56.62 16.42
C ALA A 455 -50.02 57.41 16.54
N LEU A 456 -51.15 56.74 16.81
CA LEU A 456 -52.42 57.39 17.11
C LEU A 456 -52.36 58.28 18.36
N LYS A 457 -51.79 57.80 19.47
CA LYS A 457 -51.63 58.59 20.72
C LYS A 457 -50.86 59.88 20.41
N TYR A 458 -49.75 59.75 19.68
CA TYR A 458 -48.89 60.88 19.29
C TYR A 458 -49.61 61.87 18.35
N LYS A 459 -50.25 61.38 17.29
CA LYS A 459 -50.98 62.20 16.30
C LYS A 459 -52.19 62.91 16.93
N LYS A 460 -52.85 62.28 17.92
CA LYS A 460 -53.91 62.88 18.75
C LYS A 460 -53.39 64.05 19.60
N ASN A 461 -52.27 63.87 20.31
CA ASN A 461 -51.69 64.93 21.15
C ASN A 461 -51.30 66.17 20.35
N LYS A 462 -50.84 66.02 19.09
CA LYS A 462 -50.58 67.14 18.16
C LYS A 462 -51.83 67.67 17.43
N LYS A 463 -53.05 67.32 17.87
CA LYS A 463 -54.37 67.80 17.36
C LYS A 463 -54.60 67.66 15.84
N LYS A 464 -53.85 66.81 15.12
CA LYS A 464 -53.91 66.69 13.64
C LYS A 464 -55.13 65.88 13.15
N LYS A 465 -56.34 66.44 13.30
CA LYS A 465 -57.66 65.81 13.04
C LYS A 465 -57.74 64.97 11.74
N LYS A 466 -57.23 65.46 10.60
CA LYS A 466 -57.21 64.71 9.32
C LYS A 466 -56.28 63.48 9.37
N ALA A 467 -55.08 63.62 9.95
CA ALA A 467 -54.11 62.53 10.07
C ALA A 467 -54.55 61.46 11.09
N VAL A 468 -55.20 61.87 12.19
CA VAL A 468 -55.81 60.94 13.16
C VAL A 468 -56.90 60.09 12.49
N ARG A 469 -57.76 60.69 11.65
CA ARG A 469 -58.80 59.94 10.96
C ARG A 469 -58.26 58.98 9.89
N ALA A 470 -57.17 59.32 9.21
CA ALA A 470 -56.49 58.40 8.29
C ALA A 470 -55.96 57.16 9.04
N GLU A 471 -55.20 57.37 10.12
CA GLU A 471 -54.62 56.28 10.92
C GLU A 471 -55.68 55.37 11.57
N ILE A 472 -56.84 55.92 11.96
CA ILE A 472 -57.98 55.13 12.44
C ILE A 472 -58.49 54.16 11.36
N ASN A 473 -58.58 54.62 10.10
CA ASN A 473 -59.05 53.77 9.01
C ASN A 473 -58.06 52.64 8.69
N GLU A 474 -56.75 52.93 8.72
CA GLU A 474 -55.68 51.94 8.53
C GLU A 474 -55.76 50.81 9.58
N ILE A 475 -55.88 51.18 10.86
CA ILE A 475 -56.01 50.23 11.97
C ILE A 475 -57.28 49.37 11.84
N LEU A 476 -58.38 49.92 11.29
CA LEU A 476 -59.57 49.14 11.01
C LEU A 476 -59.32 48.13 9.86
N GLY A 477 -58.64 48.54 8.80
CA GLY A 477 -58.24 47.64 7.70
C GLY A 477 -57.37 46.47 8.17
N LEU A 478 -56.38 46.74 9.03
CA LEU A 478 -55.52 45.71 9.63
C LEU A 478 -56.31 44.75 10.54
N LEU A 479 -57.24 45.27 11.34
CA LEU A 479 -58.13 44.45 12.17
C LEU A 479 -59.12 43.62 11.34
N GLU A 480 -59.42 44.01 10.11
CA GLU A 480 -60.29 43.26 9.19
C GLU A 480 -59.49 42.22 8.39
N GLY A 481 -58.29 42.56 7.92
CA GLY A 481 -57.34 41.60 7.34
C GLY A 481 -56.97 40.48 8.32
N PHE A 482 -56.62 40.82 9.57
CA PHE A 482 -56.33 39.81 10.60
C PHE A 482 -57.56 39.00 11.01
N ASN A 483 -58.78 39.56 10.93
CA ASN A 483 -60.00 38.76 11.12
C ASN A 483 -60.22 37.79 9.95
N SER A 484 -59.85 38.16 8.71
CA SER A 484 -59.91 37.27 7.55
C SER A 484 -58.92 36.10 7.69
N TYR A 485 -57.67 36.39 8.03
CA TYR A 485 -56.62 35.40 8.36
C TYR A 485 -57.08 34.42 9.47
N LEU A 486 -57.68 34.95 10.54
CA LEU A 486 -58.26 34.12 11.61
C LEU A 486 -59.53 33.36 11.22
N GLU A 487 -60.09 33.54 10.02
CA GLU A 487 -61.28 32.83 9.54
C GLU A 487 -60.96 31.86 8.39
N THR A 488 -59.90 32.09 7.60
CA THR A 488 -59.25 31.03 6.80
C THR A 488 -58.61 29.99 7.72
N ASN A 489 -57.65 30.39 8.56
CA ASN A 489 -56.80 29.42 9.25
C ASN A 489 -57.50 28.73 10.44
N ALA A 490 -58.59 29.31 10.96
CA ALA A 490 -59.48 28.61 11.89
C ALA A 490 -60.40 27.58 11.21
N SER A 491 -60.50 27.59 9.89
CA SER A 491 -61.20 26.56 9.10
C SER A 491 -60.29 25.35 8.88
N GLY A 492 -58.99 25.55 8.59
CA GLY A 492 -57.98 24.49 8.56
C GLY A 492 -57.89 23.68 9.86
N ILE A 493 -57.76 24.38 10.99
CA ILE A 493 -57.78 23.81 12.35
C ILE A 493 -59.07 23.01 12.64
N LEU A 494 -60.16 23.26 11.91
CA LEU A 494 -61.39 22.45 12.00
C LEU A 494 -61.38 21.25 11.05
N PHE A 495 -60.87 21.41 9.83
CA PHE A 495 -60.84 20.37 8.80
C PHE A 495 -59.91 19.22 9.17
N VAL A 496 -58.67 19.51 9.58
CA VAL A 496 -57.71 18.48 10.08
C VAL A 496 -58.27 17.75 11.31
N ALA A 497 -59.00 18.47 12.17
CA ALA A 497 -59.58 17.91 13.38
C ALA A 497 -60.79 16.99 13.15
N ASP A 498 -61.46 17.07 12.00
CA ASP A 498 -62.54 16.16 11.63
C ASP A 498 -62.03 15.06 10.66
N ALA A 499 -61.06 15.33 9.76
CA ALA A 499 -60.40 14.32 8.92
C ALA A 499 -59.62 13.26 9.72
N SER A 500 -58.88 13.68 10.76
CA SER A 500 -58.20 12.77 11.71
C SER A 500 -59.19 11.94 12.57
N LEU A 501 -60.48 12.27 12.53
CA LEU A 501 -61.52 11.68 13.37
C LEU A 501 -62.25 10.50 12.67
N GLU A 502 -62.18 10.40 11.34
CA GLU A 502 -62.76 9.28 10.59
C GLU A 502 -61.85 8.03 10.58
N SER A 503 -60.53 8.19 10.63
CA SER A 503 -59.57 7.07 10.67
C SER A 503 -59.46 6.37 12.03
N THR A 504 -59.95 6.97 13.12
CA THR A 504 -59.73 6.47 14.50
C THR A 504 -61.03 6.23 15.28
N GLY A 505 -61.84 5.26 14.83
CA GLY A 505 -63.19 4.94 15.32
C GLY A 505 -63.41 4.60 16.82
N LYS A 506 -62.41 4.75 17.71
CA LYS A 506 -62.53 4.49 19.17
C LYS A 506 -61.78 5.51 20.05
N LEU A 507 -62.28 6.74 20.13
CA LEU A 507 -61.64 7.81 20.95
C LEU A 507 -62.36 8.11 22.28
N ASN A 508 -61.60 7.99 23.38
CA ASN A 508 -62.06 8.07 24.78
C ASN A 508 -62.69 9.43 25.15
N ASN A 509 -63.73 9.42 25.99
CA ASN A 509 -64.40 10.61 26.56
C ASN A 509 -63.44 11.62 27.22
N LYS A 510 -62.30 11.18 27.74
CA LYS A 510 -61.22 12.03 28.28
C LYS A 510 -60.60 12.93 27.20
N LEU A 511 -60.42 12.42 25.97
CA LEU A 511 -59.94 13.19 24.82
C LEU A 511 -61.02 14.12 24.26
N LYS A 512 -62.28 13.66 24.14
CA LYS A 512 -63.42 14.52 23.78
C LYS A 512 -63.60 15.69 24.75
N ARG A 513 -63.21 15.55 26.03
CA ARG A 513 -63.08 16.65 27.01
C ARG A 513 -61.85 17.55 26.80
N LYS A 514 -60.69 17.04 26.38
CA LYS A 514 -59.54 17.86 25.94
C LYS A 514 -59.89 18.68 24.69
N LEU A 515 -60.49 18.09 23.66
CA LEU A 515 -60.90 18.80 22.43
C LEU A 515 -61.92 19.92 22.74
N ARG A 516 -62.88 19.66 23.65
CA ARG A 516 -63.80 20.70 24.17
C ARG A 516 -63.12 21.76 25.04
N LYS A 517 -61.90 21.53 25.55
CA LYS A 517 -61.06 22.58 26.15
C LYS A 517 -60.31 23.37 25.07
N LEU A 518 -59.67 22.74 24.08
CA LEU A 518 -59.02 23.46 22.97
C LEU A 518 -60.02 24.31 22.15
N ARG A 519 -61.18 23.77 21.77
CA ARG A 519 -62.28 24.55 21.14
C ARG A 519 -62.86 25.65 22.07
N LYS A 520 -62.51 25.66 23.37
CA LYS A 520 -62.77 26.76 24.32
C LYS A 520 -61.60 27.75 24.40
N GLN A 521 -60.38 27.26 24.19
CA GLN A 521 -59.11 27.99 24.22
C GLN A 521 -58.97 28.90 22.99
N LEU A 522 -59.16 28.36 21.77
CA LEU A 522 -59.35 29.14 20.54
C LEU A 522 -60.48 30.19 20.67
N LYS A 523 -61.55 29.84 21.40
CA LYS A 523 -62.64 30.78 21.72
C LYS A 523 -62.29 31.82 22.79
N THR A 524 -61.21 31.66 23.55
CA THR A 524 -60.63 32.73 24.38
C THR A 524 -59.78 33.68 23.57
N ASP A 525 -59.10 33.23 22.52
CA ASP A 525 -58.30 34.11 21.66
C ASP A 525 -59.22 34.96 20.76
N ARG A 526 -60.27 34.34 20.19
CA ARG A 526 -61.37 35.10 19.56
C ARG A 526 -62.11 36.03 20.54
N ARG A 527 -62.01 35.82 21.87
CA ARG A 527 -62.47 36.77 22.91
C ARG A 527 -61.43 37.84 23.30
N LEU A 528 -60.14 37.55 23.20
CA LEU A 528 -59.06 38.51 23.39
C LEU A 528 -59.05 39.51 22.23
N PHE A 529 -59.08 39.02 21.00
CA PHE A 529 -59.31 39.82 19.80
C PHE A 529 -60.61 40.64 19.90
N ASN A 530 -61.75 40.02 20.28
CA ASN A 530 -62.98 40.80 20.49
C ASN A 530 -62.90 41.81 21.66
N ARG A 531 -62.06 41.59 22.67
CA ARG A 531 -61.79 42.59 23.72
C ARG A 531 -60.91 43.73 23.20
N ILE A 532 -59.92 43.44 22.36
CA ILE A 532 -59.05 44.43 21.72
C ILE A 532 -59.86 45.25 20.71
N ARG A 533 -60.58 44.62 19.76
CA ARG A 533 -61.49 45.28 18.80
C ARG A 533 -62.53 46.16 19.52
N ARG A 534 -63.11 45.71 20.65
CA ARG A 534 -64.03 46.53 21.48
C ARG A 534 -63.34 47.66 22.25
N LYS A 535 -62.09 47.49 22.73
CA LYS A 535 -61.30 48.57 23.35
C LYS A 535 -60.91 49.62 22.30
N ALA A 536 -60.35 49.20 21.16
CA ALA A 536 -59.99 50.06 20.04
C ALA A 536 -61.21 50.82 19.51
N SER A 537 -62.34 50.13 19.25
CA SER A 537 -63.61 50.75 18.85
C SER A 537 -64.12 51.78 19.87
N LYS A 538 -64.07 51.49 21.18
CA LYS A 538 -64.41 52.49 22.22
C LYS A 538 -63.46 53.69 22.23
N ILE A 539 -62.16 53.47 22.04
CA ILE A 539 -61.16 54.54 21.96
C ILE A 539 -61.42 55.42 20.72
N VAL A 540 -61.67 54.82 19.56
CA VAL A 540 -62.04 55.52 18.31
C VAL A 540 -63.34 56.31 18.47
N THR A 541 -64.37 55.72 19.06
CA THR A 541 -65.68 56.38 19.28
C THR A 541 -65.53 57.58 20.22
N ASN A 542 -64.79 57.41 21.33
CA ASN A 542 -64.51 58.51 22.27
C ASN A 542 -63.64 59.61 21.63
N ILE A 543 -62.73 59.27 20.71
CA ILE A 543 -61.91 60.25 19.98
C ILE A 543 -62.76 61.03 18.98
N ASN A 544 -63.62 60.37 18.22
CA ASN A 544 -64.57 61.03 17.31
C ASN A 544 -65.50 62.00 18.07
N ALA A 545 -66.04 61.57 19.22
CA ALA A 545 -66.84 62.44 20.10
C ALA A 545 -66.05 63.69 20.57
N SER A 546 -64.77 63.54 20.94
CA SER A 546 -63.87 64.65 21.30
C SER A 546 -63.40 65.53 20.13
N PHE A 547 -63.94 65.31 18.93
CA PHE A 547 -63.68 66.08 17.72
C PHE A 547 -64.97 66.56 17.02
N THR A 548 -66.15 66.19 17.50
CA THR A 548 -67.45 66.77 17.10
C THR A 548 -67.94 67.84 18.08
N ALA A 549 -67.29 67.96 19.24
CA ALA A 549 -67.11 69.21 19.96
C ALA A 549 -65.78 69.87 19.55
#